data_AF-A0A7Y9L3D5-F1
#
_entry.id   AF-A0A7Y9L3D5-F1
#
_cell.length_a   1.000
_cell.length_b   1.000
_cell.length_c   1.000
_cell.angle_alpha   90.00
_cell.angle_beta   90.00
_cell.angle_gamma   90.00
#
_symmetry.space_group_name_H-M   'P 1'
#
loop_
_entity.id
_entity.type
_entity.pdbx_description
1 polymer ?
#
loop_
_entity_poly.entity_id
_entity_poly.type
_entity_poly.pdbx_seq_one_letter_code
_entity_poly.pdbx_strand_id
1 'polypeptide(L)'
;MKNIARSLLVVSLLAGAGLTSQAAFAAIPTPVGSLPSTWQPLVIKSDSEGGFTSTFGNNFNTGLNKTFSDSYTFTVGGPAGAAASVSAPWTRTQDVYIGSFGIYDASTNALVIGGINRVPGSDSPKTDDWWTLPADATLQAGNYYLKVTGQVLSKSGGSYAGSLNVTAVPEAETYAMLLAGLGMIGFVGRRKAKQAA
;
A
#
# COMPACT_ATOMS: atom_id res chain seq x y z
N MET A 1 -17.29 -58.82 62.15
CA MET A 1 -17.16 -59.67 60.95
C MET A 1 -17.37 -58.79 59.73
N LYS A 2 -16.45 -58.91 58.75
CA LYS A 2 -16.29 -58.20 57.47
C LYS A 2 -17.52 -57.48 56.90
N ASN A 3 -17.32 -56.28 56.34
CA ASN A 3 -17.41 -56.05 54.88
C ASN A 3 -16.79 -54.71 54.45
N ILE A 4 -16.15 -54.75 53.28
CA ILE A 4 -15.26 -53.77 52.64
C ILE A 4 -16.01 -53.05 51.52
N ALA A 5 -15.82 -51.72 51.37
CA ALA A 5 -15.99 -50.95 50.11
C ALA A 5 -15.37 -49.54 50.31
N ARG A 6 -14.08 -49.31 50.01
CA ARG A 6 -13.46 -48.75 48.79
C ARG A 6 -14.21 -47.61 48.06
N SER A 7 -13.44 -46.54 47.78
CA SER A 7 -13.59 -45.49 46.74
C SER A 7 -14.58 -44.35 47.02
N LEU A 8 -14.34 -43.09 46.65
CA LEU A 8 -13.57 -42.53 45.54
C LEU A 8 -13.11 -41.10 45.88
N LEU A 9 -11.89 -40.74 45.49
CA LEU A 9 -11.26 -39.43 45.64
C LEU A 9 -11.72 -38.55 44.47
N VAL A 10 -12.42 -37.44 44.75
CA VAL A 10 -12.85 -36.47 43.72
C VAL A 10 -11.97 -35.23 43.81
N VAL A 11 -10.97 -35.17 42.91
CA VAL A 11 -10.18 -33.96 42.65
C VAL A 11 -11.00 -33.06 41.74
N SER A 12 -11.40 -31.89 42.23
CA SER A 12 -12.02 -30.84 41.45
C SER A 12 -10.95 -30.12 40.60
N LEU A 13 -10.83 -30.52 39.33
CA LEU A 13 -10.12 -29.75 38.31
C LEU A 13 -11.01 -28.57 37.89
N LEU A 14 -10.79 -27.42 38.51
CA LEU A 14 -11.35 -26.15 38.05
C LEU A 14 -10.52 -25.67 36.86
N ALA A 15 -10.86 -26.16 35.67
CA ALA A 15 -10.30 -25.66 34.41
C ALA A 15 -10.79 -24.23 34.20
N GLY A 16 -9.88 -23.26 34.39
CA GLY A 16 -10.10 -21.87 34.02
C GLY A 16 -10.16 -21.73 32.51
N ALA A 17 -11.35 -21.88 31.93
CA ALA A 17 -11.62 -21.45 30.56
C ALA A 17 -11.78 -19.92 30.57
N GLY A 18 -10.69 -19.20 30.30
CA GLY A 18 -10.76 -17.80 29.93
C GLY A 18 -11.56 -17.68 28.63
N LEU A 19 -12.85 -17.38 28.74
CA LEU A 19 -13.69 -16.95 27.62
C LEU A 19 -13.22 -15.56 27.20
N THR A 20 -12.22 -15.48 26.34
CA THR A 20 -12.00 -14.25 25.58
C THR A 20 -13.07 -14.21 24.50
N SER A 21 -14.15 -13.46 24.76
CA SER A 21 -15.13 -13.13 23.73
C SER A 21 -14.47 -12.21 22.71
N GLN A 22 -13.88 -12.76 21.66
CA GLN A 22 -13.50 -11.98 20.50
C GLN A 22 -14.80 -11.52 19.84
N ALA A 23 -15.11 -10.22 19.91
CA ALA A 23 -16.26 -9.65 19.23
C ALA A 23 -16.10 -9.91 17.72
N ALA A 24 -17.08 -10.59 17.12
CA ALA A 24 -17.12 -10.77 15.68
C ALA A 24 -17.42 -9.40 15.04
N PHE A 25 -16.50 -8.90 14.23
CA PHE A 25 -16.76 -7.71 13.42
C PHE A 25 -17.85 -8.01 12.39
N ALA A 26 -18.65 -6.99 12.06
CA ALA A 26 -19.61 -7.10 10.97
C ALA A 26 -18.83 -7.19 9.66
N ALA A 27 -19.11 -8.21 8.83
CA ALA A 27 -18.49 -8.34 7.52
C ALA A 27 -18.98 -7.27 6.55
N ILE A 28 -18.12 -6.89 5.60
CA ILE A 28 -18.52 -6.05 4.48
C ILE A 28 -19.68 -6.70 3.70
N PRO A 29 -20.77 -5.95 3.41
CA PRO A 29 -21.89 -6.47 2.64
C PRO A 29 -21.46 -6.96 1.26
N THR A 30 -22.10 -8.01 0.76
CA THR A 30 -21.85 -8.49 -0.61
C THR A 30 -22.14 -7.39 -1.64
N PRO A 31 -21.25 -7.19 -2.62
CA PRO A 31 -21.48 -6.23 -3.69
C PRO A 31 -22.77 -6.49 -4.47
N VAL A 32 -23.50 -5.42 -4.82
CA VAL A 32 -24.72 -5.47 -5.65
C VAL A 32 -24.50 -4.99 -7.08
N GLY A 33 -23.24 -4.73 -7.46
CA GLY A 33 -22.83 -4.28 -8.79
C GLY A 33 -21.56 -3.43 -8.75
N SER A 34 -21.18 -2.85 -9.89
CA SER A 34 -20.03 -1.94 -10.01
C SER A 34 -20.46 -0.55 -10.49
N LEU A 35 -19.73 0.46 -10.04
CA LEU A 35 -19.70 1.80 -10.64
C LEU A 35 -18.81 1.80 -11.89
N PRO A 36 -18.96 2.77 -12.80
CA PRO A 36 -18.07 2.90 -13.95
C PRO A 36 -16.61 2.99 -13.50
N SER A 37 -15.73 2.24 -14.16
CA SER A 37 -14.29 2.36 -13.91
C SER A 37 -13.77 3.70 -14.40
N THR A 38 -12.90 4.32 -13.62
CA THR A 38 -12.27 5.58 -13.99
C THR A 38 -10.82 5.36 -14.40
N TRP A 39 -10.40 6.06 -15.45
CA TRP A 39 -9.03 6.11 -15.94
C TRP A 39 -8.66 7.56 -16.11
N GLN A 40 -7.75 8.05 -15.28
CA GLN A 40 -7.38 9.45 -15.27
C GLN A 40 -5.86 9.61 -15.18
N PRO A 41 -5.24 10.49 -15.99
CA PRO A 41 -3.85 10.83 -15.79
C PRO A 41 -3.65 11.59 -14.48
N LEU A 42 -2.58 11.27 -13.74
CA LEU A 42 -2.20 12.03 -12.56
C LEU A 42 -1.73 13.43 -12.96
N VAL A 43 -2.16 14.43 -12.18
CA VAL A 43 -1.67 15.81 -12.30
C VAL A 43 -0.38 15.92 -11.51
N ILE A 44 0.75 15.74 -12.20
CA ILE A 44 2.07 15.70 -11.59
C ILE A 44 2.63 17.10 -11.26
N LYS A 45 3.32 17.20 -10.13
CA LYS A 45 4.18 18.33 -9.75
C LYS A 45 5.61 17.82 -9.65
N SER A 46 6.47 18.27 -10.57
CA SER A 46 7.90 17.92 -10.57
C SER A 46 8.57 18.38 -9.27
N ASP A 47 9.51 17.57 -8.77
CA ASP A 47 10.41 17.94 -7.67
C ASP A 47 11.70 18.63 -8.16
N SER A 48 11.88 18.76 -9.48
CA SER A 48 13.11 19.26 -10.15
C SER A 48 14.36 18.37 -9.97
N GLU A 49 14.21 17.18 -9.41
CA GLU A 49 15.27 16.18 -9.20
C GLU A 49 15.03 14.89 -10.01
N GLY A 50 14.04 14.92 -10.92
CA GLY A 50 13.68 13.80 -11.79
C GLY A 50 12.54 12.94 -11.25
N GLY A 51 12.00 13.29 -10.08
CA GLY A 51 10.77 12.74 -9.54
C GLY A 51 9.58 13.69 -9.64
N PHE A 52 8.50 13.33 -8.95
CA PHE A 52 7.28 14.12 -8.88
C PHE A 52 6.43 13.74 -7.67
N THR A 53 5.50 14.63 -7.35
CA THR A 53 4.41 14.37 -6.39
C THR A 53 3.06 14.60 -7.08
N SER A 54 2.05 13.86 -6.66
CA SER A 54 0.67 14.03 -7.12
C SER A 54 -0.31 13.68 -6.02
N THR A 55 -1.51 14.23 -6.11
CA THR A 55 -2.66 13.80 -5.31
C THR A 55 -3.69 13.13 -6.22
N PHE A 56 -4.53 12.30 -5.63
CA PHE A 56 -5.63 11.62 -6.31
C PHE A 56 -6.77 11.36 -5.32
N GLY A 57 -7.95 11.07 -5.83
CA GLY A 57 -9.11 10.79 -4.99
C GLY A 57 -10.40 10.83 -5.79
N ASN A 58 -11.46 10.31 -5.18
CA ASN A 58 -12.79 10.27 -5.77
C ASN A 58 -13.86 10.57 -4.71
N ASN A 59 -14.98 11.12 -5.16
CA ASN A 59 -16.15 11.39 -4.33
C ASN A 59 -17.34 10.64 -4.92
N PHE A 60 -17.96 9.80 -4.11
CA PHE A 60 -19.16 9.07 -4.45
C PHE A 60 -20.37 9.76 -3.83
N ASN A 61 -21.33 10.17 -4.66
CA ASN A 61 -22.60 10.74 -4.20
C ASN A 61 -23.67 9.66 -3.99
N THR A 62 -23.54 8.51 -4.65
CA THR A 62 -24.45 7.37 -4.60
C THR A 62 -23.66 6.07 -4.81
N GLY A 63 -24.32 4.91 -4.68
CA GLY A 63 -23.71 3.62 -4.99
C GLY A 63 -23.61 2.65 -3.82
N LEU A 64 -24.55 2.70 -2.86
CA LEU A 64 -24.61 1.75 -1.75
C LEU A 64 -24.38 0.30 -2.23
N ASN A 65 -23.40 -0.35 -1.61
CA ASN A 65 -22.94 -1.71 -1.87
C ASN A 65 -22.43 -1.95 -3.30
N LYS A 66 -22.09 -0.91 -4.06
CA LYS A 66 -21.43 -1.06 -5.36
C LYS A 66 -19.93 -0.97 -5.21
N THR A 67 -19.21 -1.77 -5.99
CA THR A 67 -17.75 -1.68 -6.08
C THR A 67 -17.32 -0.57 -7.02
N PHE A 68 -16.13 -0.04 -6.79
CA PHE A 68 -15.47 0.91 -7.69
C PHE A 68 -14.06 0.41 -8.02
N SER A 69 -13.55 0.91 -9.14
CA SER A 69 -12.20 0.62 -9.61
C SER A 69 -11.68 1.84 -10.34
N ASP A 70 -10.82 2.58 -9.65
CA ASP A 70 -10.26 3.84 -10.12
C ASP A 70 -8.78 3.66 -10.40
N SER A 71 -8.35 4.05 -11.60
CA SER A 71 -6.98 3.89 -12.07
C SER A 71 -6.39 5.23 -12.47
N TYR A 72 -5.25 5.57 -11.85
CA TYR A 72 -4.56 6.82 -12.06
C TYR A 72 -3.22 6.60 -12.76
N THR A 73 -3.11 7.02 -14.02
CA THR A 73 -1.94 6.70 -14.86
C THR A 73 -0.81 7.69 -14.66
N PHE A 74 0.44 7.20 -14.69
CA PHE A 74 1.65 8.00 -14.65
C PHE A 74 2.81 7.30 -15.38
N THR A 75 3.87 8.05 -15.66
CA THR A 75 5.07 7.53 -16.33
C THR A 75 6.29 7.82 -15.47
N VAL A 76 7.22 6.87 -15.44
CA VAL A 76 8.51 6.98 -14.77
C VAL A 76 9.61 6.91 -15.82
N GLY A 77 10.53 7.88 -15.81
CA GLY A 77 11.57 8.02 -16.84
C GLY A 77 12.85 7.20 -16.62
N GLY A 78 13.03 6.62 -15.42
CA GLY A 78 14.23 5.89 -15.00
C GLY A 78 13.95 5.09 -13.72
N PRO A 79 14.95 4.39 -13.14
CA PRO A 79 14.80 3.78 -11.82
C PRO A 79 14.36 4.82 -10.79
N ALA A 80 13.28 4.52 -10.05
CA ALA A 80 12.68 5.45 -9.10
C ALA A 80 12.19 4.73 -7.83
N GLY A 81 12.28 5.40 -6.69
CA GLY A 81 11.52 5.04 -5.49
C GLY A 81 10.07 5.53 -5.62
N ALA A 82 9.12 4.76 -5.09
CA ALA A 82 7.71 5.12 -5.09
C ALA A 82 7.13 5.00 -3.68
N ALA A 83 6.49 6.06 -3.19
CA ALA A 83 5.75 6.05 -1.94
C ALA A 83 4.34 6.58 -2.22
N ALA A 84 3.32 5.85 -1.77
CA ALA A 84 1.96 6.32 -1.88
C ALA A 84 1.14 5.90 -0.68
N SER A 85 0.10 6.68 -0.40
CA SER A 85 -0.90 6.37 0.60
C SER A 85 -2.28 6.75 0.09
N VAL A 86 -3.29 6.04 0.58
CA VAL A 86 -4.70 6.34 0.32
C VAL A 86 -5.49 6.07 1.57
N SER A 87 -6.43 6.97 1.89
CA SER A 87 -7.35 6.78 3.01
C SER A 87 -8.79 7.09 2.61
N ALA A 88 -9.72 6.41 3.27
CA ALA A 88 -11.14 6.70 3.20
C ALA A 88 -11.63 6.92 4.64
N PRO A 89 -12.00 8.16 5.02
CA PRO A 89 -12.51 8.43 6.34
C PRO A 89 -13.96 7.95 6.45
N TRP A 90 -14.30 7.44 7.62
CA TRP A 90 -15.66 7.07 7.96
C TRP A 90 -16.36 8.16 8.77
N THR A 91 -17.66 8.31 8.52
CA THR A 91 -18.55 9.07 9.40
C THR A 91 -19.88 8.32 9.57
N ARG A 92 -20.74 8.77 10.50
CA ARG A 92 -22.07 8.15 10.71
C ARG A 92 -22.94 8.07 9.44
N THR A 93 -22.66 8.88 8.43
CA THR A 93 -23.48 8.97 7.20
C THR A 93 -22.71 8.64 5.93
N GLN A 94 -21.39 8.56 5.95
CA GLN A 94 -20.56 8.32 4.76
C GLN A 94 -19.54 7.24 5.07
N ASP A 95 -19.39 6.30 4.13
CA ASP A 95 -18.54 5.14 4.32
C ASP A 95 -18.11 4.57 2.96
N VAL A 96 -16.79 4.39 2.80
CA VAL A 96 -16.15 3.83 1.62
C VAL A 96 -15.10 2.87 2.12
N TYR A 97 -15.23 1.61 1.73
CA TYR A 97 -14.23 0.59 1.98
C TYR A 97 -13.21 0.55 0.84
N ILE A 98 -11.92 0.53 1.16
CA ILE A 98 -10.81 0.28 0.23
C ILE A 98 -10.37 -1.19 0.37
N GLY A 99 -10.69 -1.99 -0.65
CA GLY A 99 -10.37 -3.42 -0.67
C GLY A 99 -9.01 -3.76 -1.29
N SER A 100 -8.50 -2.92 -2.19
CA SER A 100 -7.15 -3.09 -2.72
C SER A 100 -6.56 -1.77 -3.18
N PHE A 101 -5.26 -1.65 -2.97
CA PHE A 101 -4.43 -0.55 -3.40
C PHE A 101 -3.12 -1.09 -3.98
N GLY A 102 -2.64 -0.54 -5.08
CA GLY A 102 -1.36 -0.96 -5.65
C GLY A 102 -1.00 -0.28 -6.96
N ILE A 103 0.24 -0.48 -7.39
CA ILE A 103 0.74 -0.03 -8.69
C ILE A 103 0.79 -1.21 -9.64
N TYR A 104 0.28 -0.98 -10.84
CA TYR A 104 0.23 -1.95 -11.92
C TYR A 104 0.97 -1.42 -13.14
N ASP A 105 1.54 -2.35 -13.90
CA ASP A 105 2.15 -2.04 -15.19
C ASP A 105 1.05 -1.80 -16.23
N ALA A 106 1.13 -0.67 -16.96
CA ALA A 106 0.09 -0.27 -17.89
C ALA A 106 0.02 -1.13 -19.16
N SER A 107 1.09 -1.86 -19.48
CA SER A 107 1.16 -2.69 -20.69
C SER A 107 0.69 -4.12 -20.44
N THR A 108 1.05 -4.68 -19.29
CA THR A 108 0.77 -6.07 -18.92
C THR A 108 -0.42 -6.22 -17.98
N ASN A 109 -0.89 -5.12 -17.38
CA ASN A 109 -1.85 -5.10 -16.27
C ASN A 109 -1.43 -5.97 -15.06
N ALA A 110 -0.14 -6.29 -14.96
CA ALA A 110 0.40 -7.07 -13.84
C ALA A 110 0.57 -6.17 -12.62
N LEU A 111 0.29 -6.72 -11.43
CA LEU A 111 0.60 -6.04 -10.18
C LEU A 111 2.13 -5.95 -10.03
N VAL A 112 2.64 -4.74 -9.87
CA VAL A 112 4.07 -4.47 -9.65
C VAL A 112 4.34 -4.27 -8.16
N ILE A 113 3.52 -3.46 -7.50
CA ILE A 113 3.66 -3.13 -6.07
C ILE A 113 2.30 -3.23 -5.40
N GLY A 114 2.16 -4.17 -4.47
CA GLY A 114 0.97 -4.31 -3.63
C GLY A 114 0.98 -3.34 -2.45
N GLY A 115 -0.14 -2.70 -2.18
CA GLY A 115 -0.35 -1.89 -0.98
C GLY A 115 -0.50 -2.76 0.27
N ILE A 116 -0.19 -2.15 1.41
CA ILE A 116 -0.33 -2.70 2.75
C ILE A 116 -1.45 -1.94 3.46
N ASN A 117 -2.42 -2.68 3.97
CA ASN A 117 -3.46 -2.13 4.82
C ASN A 117 -2.90 -1.83 6.23
N ARG A 118 -3.07 -0.60 6.70
CA ARG A 118 -2.51 -0.11 7.97
C ARG A 118 -3.53 -0.03 9.11
N VAL A 119 -4.80 -0.33 8.86
CA VAL A 119 -5.84 -0.35 9.88
C VAL A 119 -6.31 -1.79 10.07
N PRO A 120 -5.92 -2.47 11.16
CA PRO A 120 -6.45 -3.79 11.47
C PRO A 120 -7.98 -3.73 11.63
N GLY A 121 -8.72 -4.52 10.86
CA GLY A 121 -10.19 -4.58 10.92
C GLY A 121 -10.91 -3.65 9.94
N SER A 122 -10.19 -2.93 9.08
CA SER A 122 -10.73 -2.20 7.91
C SER A 122 -11.57 -3.05 6.95
N ASP A 123 -11.47 -4.39 7.03
CA ASP A 123 -12.39 -5.31 6.35
C ASP A 123 -13.81 -5.34 6.97
N SER A 124 -14.16 -4.29 7.72
CA SER A 124 -15.44 -4.12 8.41
C SER A 124 -16.06 -2.78 8.00
N PRO A 125 -17.39 -2.68 7.90
CA PRO A 125 -18.05 -1.39 7.76
C PRO A 125 -17.79 -0.51 8.99
N LYS A 126 -17.88 0.81 8.78
CA LYS A 126 -17.81 1.82 9.83
C LYS A 126 -16.45 1.99 10.49
N THR A 127 -15.38 1.84 9.72
CA THR A 127 -14.01 2.11 10.15
C THR A 127 -13.31 2.98 9.12
N ASP A 128 -12.34 3.78 9.57
CA ASP A 128 -11.43 4.45 8.64
C ASP A 128 -10.56 3.41 7.94
N ASP A 129 -10.32 3.64 6.64
CA ASP A 129 -9.40 2.82 5.88
C ASP A 129 -8.14 3.59 5.55
N TRP A 130 -7.01 2.89 5.60
CA TRP A 130 -5.72 3.44 5.23
C TRP A 130 -4.81 2.38 4.64
N TRP A 131 -4.35 2.63 3.42
CA TRP A 131 -3.38 1.80 2.73
C TRP A 131 -2.13 2.61 2.38
N THR A 132 -0.99 1.94 2.37
CA THR A 132 0.31 2.52 1.97
C THR A 132 1.08 1.56 1.09
N LEU A 133 1.90 2.05 0.17
CA LEU A 133 2.92 1.21 -0.46
C LEU A 133 4.01 0.80 0.56
N PRO A 134 4.73 -0.31 0.34
CA PRO A 134 5.90 -0.67 1.13
C PRO A 134 6.98 0.42 1.04
N ALA A 135 7.83 0.53 2.07
CA ALA A 135 8.79 1.64 2.23
C ALA A 135 9.93 1.64 1.20
N ASP A 136 10.16 0.51 0.56
CA ASP A 136 11.22 0.20 -0.41
C ASP A 136 10.65 -0.12 -1.80
N ALA A 137 9.44 0.34 -2.07
CA ALA A 137 8.82 0.24 -3.38
C ALA A 137 9.67 0.93 -4.45
N THR A 138 10.10 0.16 -5.45
CA THR A 138 10.92 0.65 -6.57
C THR A 138 10.22 0.37 -7.89
N LEU A 139 10.40 1.28 -8.84
CA LEU A 139 9.88 1.19 -10.20
C LEU A 139 11.04 1.35 -11.19
N GLN A 140 10.88 0.71 -12.34
CA GLN A 140 11.77 0.92 -13.48
C GLN A 140 11.19 1.99 -14.40
N ALA A 141 11.93 2.36 -15.44
CA ALA A 141 11.39 3.22 -16.49
C ALA A 141 10.18 2.52 -17.14
N GLY A 142 9.04 3.21 -17.23
CA GLY A 142 7.82 2.60 -17.74
C GLY A 142 6.55 3.42 -17.49
N ASN A 143 5.45 2.89 -18.02
CA ASN A 143 4.11 3.44 -17.83
C ASN A 143 3.37 2.58 -16.81
N TYR A 144 2.79 3.24 -15.82
CA TYR A 144 2.13 2.58 -14.70
C TYR A 144 0.77 3.21 -14.45
N TYR A 145 -0.06 2.50 -13.69
CA TYR A 145 -1.22 3.11 -13.06
C TYR A 145 -1.34 2.67 -11.60
N LEU A 146 -1.69 3.64 -10.76
CA LEU A 146 -2.06 3.40 -9.38
C LEU A 146 -3.54 3.05 -9.36
N LYS A 147 -3.88 1.89 -8.80
CA LYS A 147 -5.25 1.40 -8.74
C LYS A 147 -5.76 1.43 -7.31
N VAL A 148 -6.96 1.97 -7.13
CA VAL A 148 -7.74 1.89 -5.90
C VAL A 148 -9.03 1.16 -6.23
N THR A 149 -9.30 0.07 -5.52
CA THR A 149 -10.58 -0.64 -5.64
C THR A 149 -11.22 -0.78 -4.28
N GLY A 150 -12.53 -0.83 -4.26
CA GLY A 150 -13.26 -0.85 -3.00
C GLY A 150 -14.76 -0.92 -3.21
N GLN A 151 -15.50 -0.62 -2.15
CA GLN A 151 -16.96 -0.63 -2.14
C GLN A 151 -17.49 0.59 -1.40
N VAL A 152 -18.54 1.22 -1.96
CA VAL A 152 -19.26 2.28 -1.26
C VAL A 152 -20.24 1.65 -0.28
N LEU A 153 -20.10 1.93 1.01
CA LEU A 153 -20.85 1.27 2.09
C LEU A 153 -22.02 2.11 2.64
N SER A 154 -22.19 3.34 2.15
CA SER A 154 -23.30 4.22 2.54
C SER A 154 -24.17 4.68 1.37
N LYS A 155 -25.44 4.98 1.67
CA LYS A 155 -26.39 5.61 0.73
C LYS A 155 -25.98 7.03 0.35
N SER A 156 -25.41 7.77 1.30
CA SER A 156 -24.89 9.13 1.06
C SER A 156 -23.50 9.12 0.41
N GLY A 157 -23.01 7.92 0.06
CA GLY A 157 -21.70 7.70 -0.54
C GLY A 157 -20.56 7.93 0.43
N GLY A 158 -19.54 8.64 -0.02
CA GLY A 158 -18.30 8.92 0.73
C GLY A 158 -17.16 9.21 -0.23
N SER A 159 -15.94 9.28 0.28
CA SER A 159 -14.78 9.61 -0.54
C SER A 159 -13.53 8.91 -0.06
N TYR A 160 -12.54 8.88 -0.94
CA TYR A 160 -11.18 8.55 -0.57
C TYR A 160 -10.24 9.55 -1.22
N ALA A 161 -9.07 9.73 -0.61
CA ALA A 161 -8.02 10.57 -1.15
C ALA A 161 -6.65 9.99 -0.82
N GLY A 162 -5.65 10.35 -1.62
CA GLY A 162 -4.30 9.87 -1.45
C GLY A 162 -3.27 10.73 -2.16
N SER A 163 -2.01 10.38 -1.94
CA SER A 163 -0.87 11.00 -2.61
C SER A 163 0.09 9.93 -3.14
N LEU A 164 0.73 10.24 -4.26
CA LEU A 164 1.81 9.47 -4.84
C LEU A 164 3.04 10.37 -4.95
N ASN A 165 4.15 9.88 -4.43
CA ASN A 165 5.45 10.50 -4.50
C ASN A 165 6.37 9.52 -5.23
N VAL A 166 7.00 9.98 -6.29
CA VAL A 166 8.00 9.22 -7.04
C VAL A 166 9.28 10.03 -6.99
N THR A 167 10.38 9.42 -6.61
CA THR A 167 11.69 10.08 -6.51
C THR A 167 12.66 9.34 -7.41
N ALA A 168 13.37 10.06 -8.29
CA ALA A 168 14.42 9.43 -9.08
C ALA A 168 15.48 8.82 -8.16
N VAL A 169 16.03 7.66 -8.54
CA VAL A 169 17.21 7.11 -7.85
C VAL A 169 18.44 7.86 -8.39
N PRO A 170 19.27 8.50 -7.52
CA PRO A 170 20.43 9.27 -7.96
C PRO A 170 21.54 8.40 -8.58
N GLU A 171 21.43 8.08 -9.86
CA GLU A 171 22.44 7.30 -10.57
C GLU A 171 23.47 8.17 -11.30
N ALA A 172 23.09 9.34 -11.83
CA ALA A 172 24.00 10.17 -12.63
C ALA A 172 25.20 10.72 -11.82
N GLU A 173 24.97 11.18 -10.59
CA GLU A 173 26.03 11.72 -9.74
C GLU A 173 26.94 10.61 -9.20
N THR A 174 26.39 9.43 -8.90
CA THR A 174 27.17 8.29 -8.40
C THR A 174 28.19 7.81 -9.43
N TYR A 175 27.81 7.72 -10.71
CA TYR A 175 28.75 7.35 -11.77
C TYR A 175 29.78 8.46 -12.05
N ALA A 176 29.39 9.73 -11.98
CA ALA A 176 30.32 10.85 -12.10
C ALA A 176 31.35 10.84 -10.96
N MET A 177 30.93 10.58 -9.72
CA MET A 177 31.80 10.49 -8.56
C MET A 177 32.67 9.23 -8.58
N LEU A 178 32.15 8.11 -9.08
CA LEU A 178 32.93 6.89 -9.32
C LEU A 178 34.01 7.14 -10.37
N LEU A 179 33.66 7.76 -11.50
CA LEU A 179 34.60 8.12 -12.56
C LEU A 179 35.63 9.15 -12.09
N ALA A 180 35.22 10.14 -11.29
CA ALA A 180 36.14 11.09 -10.67
C ALA A 180 37.12 10.38 -9.72
N GLY A 181 36.62 9.45 -8.89
CA GLY A 181 37.44 8.60 -8.01
C GLY A 181 38.41 7.73 -8.81
N LEU A 182 37.94 7.06 -9.86
CA LEU A 182 38.78 6.25 -10.75
C LEU A 182 39.83 7.11 -11.47
N GLY A 183 39.45 8.29 -11.94
CA GLY A 183 40.34 9.26 -12.58
C GLY A 183 41.47 9.69 -11.65
N MET A 184 41.15 9.95 -10.38
CA MET A 184 42.15 10.30 -9.37
C MET A 184 43.11 9.14 -9.08
N ILE A 185 42.60 7.91 -8.92
CA ILE A 185 43.41 6.71 -8.70
C ILE A 185 44.33 6.45 -9.90
N GLY A 186 43.80 6.54 -11.13
CA GLY A 186 44.57 6.37 -12.36
C GLY A 186 45.67 7.42 -12.51
N PHE A 187 45.39 8.68 -12.16
CA PHE A 187 46.38 9.76 -12.18
C PHE A 187 47.52 9.54 -11.18
N VAL A 188 47.22 9.12 -9.95
CA VAL A 188 48.22 8.79 -8.94
C VAL A 188 49.07 7.58 -9.36
N GLY A 189 48.44 6.55 -9.93
CA GLY A 189 49.14 5.38 -10.48
C GLY A 189 50.16 5.76 -11.56
N ARG A 190 49.78 6.67 -12.48
CA ARG A 190 50.68 7.17 -13.53
C ARG A 190 51.88 7.95 -12.97
N ARG A 191 51.70 8.72 -11.90
CA ARG A 191 52.80 9.46 -11.25
C ARG A 191 53.84 8.53 -10.64
N LYS A 192 53.39 7.47 -9.95
CA LYS A 192 54.29 6.48 -9.35
C LYS A 192 55.07 5.69 -10.40
N ALA A 193 54.42 5.31 -11.50
CA ALA A 193 55.08 4.63 -12.61
C ALA A 193 56.21 5.47 -13.25
N LYS A 194 56.06 6.80 -13.30
CA LYS A 194 57.11 7.72 -13.78
C LYS A 194 58.25 7.98 -12.78
N GLN A 195 58.07 7.65 -11.49
CA GLN A 195 59.11 7.82 -10.47
C GLN A 195 59.91 6.53 -10.25
N ALA A 196 59.40 5.38 -10.71
CA ALA A 196 60.05 4.08 -10.64
C ALA A 196 60.78 3.67 -11.95
N ALA A 197 60.71 4.52 -12.98
CA ALA A 197 61.45 4.42 -14.25
C ALA A 197 62.46 5.57 -14.33
#